data_AF-A0A662G7F8-F1
#
_entry.id   AF-A0A662G7F8-F1
#
_cell.length_a   1.000
_cell.length_b   1.000
_cell.length_c   1.000
_cell.angle_alpha   90.00
_cell.angle_beta   90.00
_cell.angle_gamma   90.00
#
_symmetry.space_group_name_H-M   'P 1'
#
loop_
_entity.id
_entity.type
_entity.pdbx_description
1 polymer ?
#
loop_
_entity_poly.entity_id
_entity_poly.type
_entity_poly.pdbx_seq_one_letter_code
_entity_poly.pdbx_strand_id
1 'polypeptide(L)'
;MDLERVGGGSMDVASIIRKMKPEGVCSPPTSLDHVDHVVKLALAGYADLAADHLLNPALRGKLPSIVGCLARRLKLEFLKAGDFEEKVSRRARAYDLMFEIALNLIGIDARHAGFEEGEVEEAISIIRSVVREWEEIERSELGDAPIAREVVRLKLEDMEKVMASNPKRKGMIAVMSEEVRSKLDDGRVAESFIEAMEEEIRSNVYYVMSREKFCKFGNDYAIGLRWLRRLGYVQVSTNPVLAAIAYRDDPSLWDKLREYLRRHPELLDNVEEKADEIAMAATMIALWPNMEVFRPIALLSGYKEGFVSYQLNPNVAGSVEGSLKDALKIYLATQEHFKEYDEQLAWRWPEVEDLGRPNIVFKVAGSSPAAIEITRMLESMGIGTNNTVTYAVSQEARLILAKMEGMAAALRSGIHPTRSYETNMGGRLEDHLREVVAARLIRDALSRFREPLRELAELAGKLGLNVKEPEGLWKGASGWGYDIEARSLEEKI
;
A
#
# COMPACT_ATOMS: atom_id res chain seq x y z
N MET A 1 -14.93 48.74 -22.59
CA MET A 1 -13.76 49.29 -23.31
C MET A 1 -12.57 49.14 -22.39
N ASP A 2 -12.20 47.92 -22.04
CA ASP A 2 -11.53 46.94 -22.92
C ASP A 2 -10.24 47.51 -23.47
N LEU A 3 -9.14 47.12 -22.82
CA LEU A 3 -7.87 46.87 -23.49
C LEU A 3 -7.38 45.51 -23.02
N GLU A 4 -7.64 44.56 -23.91
CA GLU A 4 -7.15 43.19 -24.07
C GLU A 4 -5.81 42.92 -23.36
N ARG A 5 -5.72 41.90 -22.50
CA ARG A 5 -5.41 40.51 -22.90
C ARG A 5 -4.34 40.44 -24.00
N VAL A 6 -3.08 40.59 -23.58
CA VAL A 6 -1.97 39.92 -24.25
C VAL A 6 -1.62 38.69 -23.43
N GLY A 7 -1.95 37.52 -24.00
CA GLY A 7 -1.71 36.22 -23.41
C GLY A 7 -0.22 35.88 -23.37
N GLY A 8 0.31 35.79 -22.16
CA GLY A 8 1.43 34.93 -21.79
C GLY A 8 0.99 34.20 -20.54
N GLY A 9 0.67 32.91 -20.65
CA GLY A 9 0.21 32.11 -19.51
C GLY A 9 1.35 31.95 -18.51
N SER A 10 1.44 32.82 -17.52
CA SER A 10 2.27 32.59 -16.34
C SER A 10 1.79 31.31 -15.68
N MET A 11 2.56 30.22 -15.78
CA MET A 11 2.23 28.99 -15.07
C MET A 11 2.31 29.25 -13.56
N ASP A 12 1.20 29.02 -12.87
CA ASP A 12 1.10 29.09 -11.42
C ASP A 12 1.90 27.95 -10.77
N VAL A 13 2.46 28.17 -9.58
CA VAL A 13 3.34 27.24 -8.83
C VAL A 13 2.70 25.86 -8.69
N ALA A 14 1.41 25.82 -8.35
CA ALA A 14 0.66 24.56 -8.22
C ALA A 14 0.60 23.78 -9.55
N SER A 15 0.50 24.47 -10.69
CA SER A 15 0.48 23.80 -12.01
C SER A 15 1.82 23.18 -12.35
N ILE A 16 2.93 23.86 -12.02
CA ILE A 16 4.29 23.35 -12.24
C ILE A 16 4.48 22.07 -11.41
N ILE A 17 4.23 22.17 -10.10
CA ILE A 17 4.49 21.07 -9.16
C ILE A 17 3.68 19.82 -9.54
N ARG A 18 2.40 19.98 -9.88
CA ARG A 18 1.51 18.87 -10.25
C ARG A 18 1.84 18.22 -11.60
N LYS A 19 2.56 18.91 -12.48
CA LYS A 19 2.97 18.38 -13.79
C LYS A 19 4.34 17.71 -13.75
N MET A 20 5.09 17.88 -12.67
CA MET A 20 6.40 17.25 -12.51
C MET A 20 6.28 15.74 -12.68
N LYS A 21 7.20 15.16 -13.44
CA LYS A 21 7.36 13.72 -13.58
C LYS A 21 8.74 13.29 -13.11
N PRO A 22 8.89 12.06 -12.62
CA PRO A 22 10.20 11.48 -12.40
C PRO A 22 10.97 11.39 -13.73
N GLU A 23 12.28 11.62 -13.64
CA GLU A 23 13.23 11.49 -14.74
C GLU A 23 13.90 10.11 -14.71
N GLY A 24 14.62 9.71 -15.76
CA GLY A 24 15.40 8.47 -15.73
C GLY A 24 16.60 8.58 -14.79
N VAL A 25 16.90 7.52 -14.05
CA VAL A 25 18.10 7.43 -13.20
C VAL A 25 19.11 6.43 -13.77
N CYS A 26 20.40 6.65 -13.54
CA CYS A 26 21.45 5.74 -14.03
C CYS A 26 21.44 4.41 -13.27
N SER A 27 21.52 3.30 -14.01
CA SER A 27 21.78 1.95 -13.51
C SER A 27 23.07 1.43 -14.17
N PRO A 28 24.13 1.10 -13.40
CA PRO A 28 24.24 1.21 -11.94
C PRO A 28 24.40 2.68 -11.47
N PRO A 29 24.16 2.99 -10.17
CA PRO A 29 24.28 4.35 -9.65
C PRO A 29 25.71 4.92 -9.75
N THR A 30 25.85 6.13 -10.29
CA THR A 30 27.13 6.86 -10.46
C THR A 30 27.33 7.92 -9.37
N SER A 31 27.05 7.55 -8.12
CA SER A 31 27.05 8.49 -6.98
C SER A 31 28.37 8.50 -6.21
N LEU A 32 28.80 9.67 -5.73
CA LEU A 32 30.06 9.82 -4.99
C LEU A 32 29.95 9.26 -3.56
N ASP A 33 28.86 9.59 -2.88
CA ASP A 33 28.53 9.23 -1.50
C ASP A 33 27.01 9.17 -1.32
N HIS A 34 26.55 8.78 -0.12
CA HIS A 34 25.11 8.68 0.19
C HIS A 34 24.39 10.01 -0.04
N VAL A 35 25.05 11.13 0.28
CA VAL A 35 24.49 12.47 0.11
C VAL A 35 24.27 12.79 -1.37
N ASP A 36 25.24 12.48 -2.23
CA ASP A 36 25.14 12.66 -3.68
C ASP A 36 24.03 11.81 -4.28
N HIS A 37 23.96 10.56 -3.84
CA HIS A 37 22.96 9.60 -4.30
C HIS A 37 21.53 10.07 -3.99
N VAL A 38 21.28 10.44 -2.74
CA VAL A 38 19.98 10.93 -2.27
C VAL A 38 19.58 12.23 -2.97
N VAL A 39 20.52 13.17 -3.15
CA VAL A 39 20.23 14.43 -3.87
C VAL A 39 19.90 14.15 -5.34
N LYS A 40 20.65 13.29 -6.02
CA LYS A 40 20.37 12.92 -7.42
C LYS A 40 19.00 12.27 -7.57
N LEU A 41 18.66 11.31 -6.71
CA LEU A 41 17.36 10.64 -6.73
C LEU A 41 16.20 11.62 -6.47
N ALA A 42 16.32 12.45 -5.44
CA ALA A 42 15.29 13.44 -5.11
C ALA A 42 15.12 14.48 -6.23
N LEU A 43 16.23 14.99 -6.78
CA LEU A 43 16.18 15.89 -7.92
C LEU A 43 15.70 15.22 -9.20
N ALA A 44 15.73 13.89 -9.32
CA ALA A 44 15.09 13.16 -10.41
C ALA A 44 13.61 12.83 -10.14
N GLY A 45 13.05 13.25 -8.99
CA GLY A 45 11.64 13.01 -8.64
C GLY A 45 11.37 11.73 -7.84
N TYR A 46 12.39 11.12 -7.24
CA TYR A 46 12.27 9.91 -6.40
C TYR A 46 12.54 10.21 -4.92
N ALA A 47 11.85 11.20 -4.35
CA ALA A 47 12.02 11.59 -2.94
C ALA A 47 11.78 10.43 -1.96
N ASP A 48 10.76 9.61 -2.22
CA ASP A 48 10.43 8.44 -1.39
C ASP A 48 11.57 7.42 -1.32
N LEU A 49 12.11 7.04 -2.49
CA LEU A 49 13.26 6.12 -2.62
C LEU A 49 14.53 6.72 -2.02
N ALA A 50 14.76 8.02 -2.24
CA ALA A 50 15.90 8.74 -1.69
C ALA A 50 15.86 8.80 -0.15
N ALA A 51 14.68 9.03 0.44
CA ALA A 51 14.50 8.99 1.89
C ALA A 51 14.60 7.57 2.45
N ASP A 52 14.07 6.58 1.75
CA ASP A 52 14.15 5.17 2.15
C ASP A 52 15.58 4.63 2.11
N HIS A 53 16.41 5.10 1.17
CA HIS A 53 17.84 4.80 1.13
C HIS A 53 18.57 5.21 2.43
N LEU A 54 18.12 6.28 3.11
CA LEU A 54 18.72 6.70 4.38
C LEU A 54 18.38 5.79 5.56
N LEU A 55 17.50 4.80 5.39
CA LEU A 55 17.29 3.72 6.37
C LEU A 55 18.43 2.69 6.37
N ASN A 56 19.50 2.94 5.61
CA ASN A 56 20.70 2.13 5.57
C ASN A 56 21.36 1.97 6.96
N PRO A 57 21.51 0.74 7.48
CA PRO A 57 22.14 0.49 8.78
C PRO A 57 23.60 0.95 8.91
N ALA A 58 24.32 1.19 7.80
CA ALA A 58 25.68 1.75 7.82
C ALA A 58 25.75 3.22 8.23
N LEU A 59 24.60 3.91 8.28
CA LEU A 59 24.51 5.32 8.67
C LEU A 59 24.31 5.54 10.17
N ARG A 60 24.16 4.46 10.96
CA ARG A 60 24.03 4.52 12.42
C ARG A 60 25.18 5.33 13.04
N GLY A 61 24.84 6.25 13.93
CA GLY A 61 25.77 7.18 14.59
C GLY A 61 26.31 8.30 13.68
N LYS A 62 25.80 8.42 12.44
CA LYS A 62 26.21 9.45 11.47
C LYS A 62 25.02 10.22 10.90
N LEU A 63 23.80 9.87 11.29
CA LEU A 63 22.58 10.39 10.68
C LEU A 63 22.51 11.94 10.71
N PRO A 64 22.75 12.65 11.83
CA PRO A 64 22.77 14.11 11.86
C PRO A 64 23.78 14.72 10.89
N SER A 65 24.99 14.14 10.79
CA SER A 65 26.03 14.62 9.88
C SER A 65 25.62 14.43 8.40
N ILE A 66 24.97 13.31 8.07
CA ILE A 66 24.47 13.05 6.72
C ILE A 66 23.37 14.04 6.36
N VAL A 67 22.41 14.26 7.27
CA VAL A 67 21.32 15.23 7.09
C VAL A 67 21.86 16.66 6.96
N GLY A 68 22.85 17.06 7.75
CA GLY A 68 23.50 18.37 7.61
C GLY A 68 24.20 18.54 6.25
N CYS A 69 24.83 17.48 5.74
CA CYS A 69 25.43 17.49 4.41
C CYS A 69 24.39 17.54 3.28
N LEU A 70 23.25 16.85 3.45
CA LEU A 70 22.10 16.95 2.53
C LEU A 70 21.55 18.36 2.51
N ALA A 71 21.29 18.94 3.68
CA ALA A 71 20.84 20.32 3.83
C ALA A 71 21.76 21.30 3.09
N ARG A 72 23.08 21.16 3.25
CA ARG A 72 24.05 21.99 2.53
C ARG A 72 23.94 21.85 1.01
N ARG A 73 23.89 20.63 0.47
CA ARG A 73 23.84 20.42 -0.99
C ARG A 73 22.50 20.85 -1.58
N LEU A 74 21.40 20.54 -0.91
CA LEU A 74 20.07 20.95 -1.35
C LEU A 74 19.89 22.46 -1.27
N LYS A 75 20.45 23.13 -0.25
CA LYS A 75 20.45 24.60 -0.19
C LYS A 75 21.14 25.24 -1.39
N LEU A 76 22.24 24.66 -1.88
CA LEU A 76 22.88 25.15 -3.10
C LEU A 76 21.97 25.02 -4.33
N GLU A 77 21.26 23.90 -4.47
CA GLU A 77 20.27 23.68 -5.54
C GLU A 77 19.02 24.55 -5.37
N PHE A 78 18.62 24.84 -4.13
CA PHE A 78 17.49 25.71 -3.77
C PHE A 78 17.75 27.19 -4.12
N LEU A 79 19.00 27.64 -3.98
CA LEU A 79 19.47 29.00 -4.29
C LEU A 79 19.96 29.15 -5.75
N LYS A 80 20.13 28.05 -6.47
CA LYS A 80 20.64 28.05 -7.83
C LYS A 80 19.73 28.85 -8.76
N ALA A 81 20.33 29.79 -9.48
CA ALA A 81 19.67 30.52 -10.54
C ALA A 81 19.10 29.58 -11.61
N GLY A 82 18.01 30.00 -12.23
CA GLY A 82 17.29 29.27 -13.28
C GLY A 82 16.04 30.04 -13.64
N ASP A 83 15.30 29.56 -14.64
CA ASP A 83 13.97 30.08 -14.87
C ASP A 83 13.03 29.74 -13.69
N PHE A 84 11.83 30.34 -13.72
CA PHE A 84 10.87 30.19 -12.64
C PHE A 84 10.43 28.73 -12.46
N GLU A 85 10.22 27.99 -13.54
CA GLU A 85 9.73 26.61 -13.52
C GLU A 85 10.78 25.65 -12.95
N GLU A 86 12.03 25.78 -13.39
CA GLU A 86 13.17 25.04 -12.87
C GLU A 86 13.38 25.31 -11.37
N LYS A 87 13.29 26.59 -10.97
CA LYS A 87 13.45 26.99 -9.56
C LYS A 87 12.35 26.40 -8.68
N VAL A 88 11.09 26.48 -9.12
CA VAL A 88 9.95 25.86 -8.42
C VAL A 88 10.15 24.34 -8.30
N SER A 89 10.55 23.69 -9.39
CA SER A 89 10.71 22.22 -9.42
C SER A 89 11.81 21.73 -8.47
N ARG A 90 12.98 22.37 -8.48
CA ARG A 90 14.09 22.03 -7.56
C ARG A 90 13.69 22.22 -6.10
N ARG A 91 13.02 23.33 -5.77
CA ARG A 91 12.57 23.64 -4.41
C ARG A 91 11.49 22.67 -3.92
N ALA A 92 10.52 22.35 -4.78
CA ALA A 92 9.48 21.38 -4.45
C ALA A 92 10.07 19.99 -4.16
N ARG A 93 10.98 19.51 -5.02
CA ARG A 93 11.71 18.24 -4.83
C ARG A 93 12.56 18.24 -3.55
N ALA A 94 13.14 19.39 -3.17
CA ALA A 94 13.91 19.53 -1.94
C ALA A 94 13.03 19.47 -0.67
N TYR A 95 11.89 20.18 -0.65
CA TYR A 95 10.92 20.07 0.45
C TYR A 95 10.38 18.65 0.59
N ASP A 96 9.99 18.05 -0.54
CA ASP A 96 9.44 16.69 -0.57
C ASP A 96 10.42 15.69 0.07
N LEU A 97 11.70 15.74 -0.31
CA LEU A 97 12.74 14.93 0.30
C LEU A 97 12.86 15.19 1.82
N MET A 98 12.90 16.44 2.26
CA MET A 98 13.04 16.76 3.69
C MET A 98 11.85 16.25 4.51
N PHE A 99 10.64 16.36 3.99
CA PHE A 99 9.45 15.79 4.62
C PHE A 99 9.51 14.27 4.66
N GLU A 100 9.87 13.62 3.56
CA GLU A 100 9.98 12.17 3.51
C GLU A 100 11.02 11.61 4.50
N ILE A 101 12.18 12.26 4.62
CA ILE A 101 13.20 11.91 5.63
C ILE A 101 12.63 12.11 7.03
N ALA A 102 12.07 13.28 7.33
CA ALA A 102 11.52 13.57 8.67
C ALA A 102 10.44 12.55 9.07
N LEU A 103 9.54 12.20 8.16
CA LEU A 103 8.44 11.28 8.41
C LEU A 103 8.92 9.83 8.63
N ASN A 104 9.95 9.39 7.90
CA ASN A 104 10.60 8.10 8.15
C ASN A 104 11.29 8.08 9.53
N LEU A 105 11.91 9.20 9.92
CA LEU A 105 12.61 9.35 11.20
C LEU A 105 11.64 9.42 12.40
N ILE A 106 10.50 10.09 12.23
CA ILE A 106 9.43 10.18 13.21
C ILE A 106 8.75 8.81 13.42
N GLY A 107 8.53 8.09 12.32
CA GLY A 107 7.86 6.80 12.29
C GLY A 107 8.69 5.65 12.85
N ILE A 108 8.14 4.44 12.79
CA ILE A 108 8.82 3.24 13.28
C ILE A 108 10.05 2.87 12.41
N ASP A 109 10.13 3.40 11.19
CA ASP A 109 11.16 3.04 10.20
C ASP A 109 12.58 3.30 10.73
N ALA A 110 12.80 4.38 11.48
CA ALA A 110 14.09 4.65 12.13
C ALA A 110 14.53 3.54 13.09
N ARG A 111 13.57 2.94 13.82
CA ARG A 111 13.85 1.82 14.73
C ARG A 111 14.16 0.54 13.96
N HIS A 112 13.52 0.30 12.83
CA HIS A 112 13.87 -0.82 11.95
C HIS A 112 15.29 -0.68 11.39
N ALA A 113 15.71 0.53 11.05
CA ALA A 113 17.08 0.84 10.63
C ALA A 113 18.11 0.76 11.77
N GLY A 114 17.64 0.73 13.02
CA GLY A 114 18.46 0.63 14.22
C GLY A 114 19.13 1.94 14.64
N PHE A 115 18.54 3.09 14.28
CA PHE A 115 19.02 4.40 14.72
C PHE A 115 18.69 4.65 16.20
N GLU A 116 19.59 5.35 16.89
CA GLU A 116 19.38 5.77 18.28
C GLU A 116 18.40 6.96 18.37
N GLU A 117 17.64 7.05 19.46
CA GLU A 117 16.63 8.12 19.61
C GLU A 117 17.26 9.52 19.58
N GLY A 118 18.41 9.71 20.22
CA GLY A 118 19.11 10.99 20.24
C GLY A 118 19.60 11.44 18.86
N GLU A 119 20.14 10.53 18.05
CA GLU A 119 20.58 10.88 16.68
C GLU A 119 19.39 11.19 15.76
N VAL A 120 18.26 10.53 15.98
CA VAL A 120 17.01 10.78 15.26
C VAL A 120 16.45 12.16 15.61
N GLU A 121 16.39 12.51 16.89
CA GLU A 121 15.92 13.82 17.36
C GLU A 121 16.79 14.97 16.82
N GLU A 122 18.12 14.81 16.86
CA GLU A 122 19.05 15.81 16.31
C GLU A 122 18.86 15.97 14.79
N ALA A 123 18.71 14.87 14.06
CA ALA A 123 18.46 14.90 12.62
C ALA A 123 17.12 15.60 12.27
N ILE A 124 16.04 15.31 13.01
CA ILE A 124 14.75 15.99 12.84
C ILE A 124 14.88 17.49 13.13
N SER A 125 15.63 17.87 14.17
CA SER A 125 15.89 19.27 14.50
C SER A 125 16.61 20.02 13.37
N ILE A 126 17.62 19.39 12.76
CA ILE A 126 18.30 19.93 11.58
C ILE A 126 17.30 20.14 10.43
N ILE A 127 16.46 19.14 10.15
CA ILE A 127 15.46 19.23 9.07
C ILE A 127 14.50 20.39 9.31
N ARG A 128 13.95 20.52 10.53
CA ARG A 128 13.06 21.63 10.91
C ARG A 128 13.70 22.99 10.66
N SER A 129 14.95 23.16 11.10
CA SER A 129 15.68 24.41 10.88
C SER A 129 15.90 24.72 9.41
N VAL A 130 16.14 23.69 8.58
CA VAL A 130 16.40 23.84 7.14
C VAL A 130 15.14 24.21 6.39
N VAL A 131 14.02 23.52 6.63
CA VAL A 131 12.76 23.83 5.94
C VAL A 131 12.23 25.21 6.33
N ARG A 132 12.45 25.65 7.59
CA ARG A 132 12.15 27.02 8.02
C ARG A 132 12.97 28.06 7.27
N GLU A 133 14.28 27.86 7.15
CA GLU A 133 15.14 28.78 6.39
C GLU A 133 14.72 28.85 4.91
N TRP A 134 14.40 27.71 4.29
CA TRP A 134 13.90 27.66 2.91
C TRP A 134 12.59 28.41 2.73
N GLU A 135 11.68 28.29 3.70
CA GLU A 135 10.40 28.98 3.70
C GLU A 135 10.59 30.50 3.85
N GLU A 136 11.52 30.95 4.69
CA GLU A 136 11.89 32.36 4.83
C GLU A 136 12.47 32.93 3.52
N ILE A 137 13.34 32.19 2.85
CA ILE A 137 13.87 32.56 1.52
C ILE A 137 12.71 32.73 0.54
N GLU A 138 11.80 31.76 0.51
CA GLU A 138 10.65 31.79 -0.39
C GLU A 138 9.74 33.00 -0.14
N ARG A 139 9.41 33.26 1.13
CA ARG A 139 8.62 34.44 1.55
C ARG A 139 9.29 35.74 1.16
N SER A 140 10.61 35.83 1.30
CA SER A 140 11.36 37.03 0.93
C SER A 140 11.33 37.31 -0.58
N GLU A 141 11.27 36.25 -1.41
CA GLU A 141 11.31 36.37 -2.87
C GLU A 141 9.93 36.45 -3.51
N LEU A 142 8.94 35.73 -2.97
CA LEU A 142 7.61 35.56 -3.56
C LEU A 142 6.50 36.24 -2.75
N GLY A 143 6.82 36.82 -1.59
CA GLY A 143 5.85 37.44 -0.66
C GLY A 143 5.07 36.45 0.20
N ASP A 144 5.18 35.15 -0.07
CA ASP A 144 4.57 34.05 0.68
C ASP A 144 5.38 32.75 0.45
N ALA A 145 4.91 31.60 0.93
CA ALA A 145 5.53 30.28 0.72
C ALA A 145 4.70 29.32 -0.18
N PRO A 146 4.35 29.70 -1.43
CA PRO A 146 3.47 28.90 -2.29
C PRO A 146 3.97 27.48 -2.61
N ILE A 147 5.28 27.27 -2.77
CA ILE A 147 5.93 25.98 -3.04
C ILE A 147 5.83 25.10 -1.80
N ALA A 148 6.24 25.59 -0.62
CA ALA A 148 6.13 24.83 0.63
C ALA A 148 4.68 24.43 0.92
N ARG A 149 3.73 25.38 0.79
CA ARG A 149 2.30 25.15 0.96
C ARG A 149 1.79 24.10 -0.01
N GLU A 150 2.17 24.16 -1.28
CA GLU A 150 1.72 23.19 -2.29
C GLU A 150 2.26 21.79 -2.02
N VAL A 151 3.53 21.64 -1.63
CA VAL A 151 4.10 20.33 -1.30
C VAL A 151 3.40 19.72 -0.08
N VAL A 152 3.18 20.50 0.99
CA VAL A 152 2.40 20.06 2.17
C VAL A 152 0.98 19.67 1.74
N ARG A 153 0.34 20.48 0.90
CA ARG A 153 -1.01 20.22 0.41
C ARG A 153 -1.09 18.91 -0.37
N LEU A 154 -0.12 18.61 -1.23
CA LEU A 154 -0.07 17.35 -1.98
C LEU A 154 0.12 16.12 -1.06
N LYS A 155 0.89 16.24 0.04
CA LYS A 155 1.00 15.18 1.05
C LYS A 155 -0.33 14.92 1.76
N LEU A 156 -1.04 15.98 2.15
CA LEU A 156 -2.36 15.86 2.77
C LEU A 156 -3.42 15.32 1.80
N GLU A 157 -3.42 15.77 0.55
CA GLU A 157 -4.29 15.23 -0.50
C GLU A 157 -4.03 13.73 -0.72
N ASP A 158 -2.77 13.29 -0.63
CA ASP A 158 -2.45 11.86 -0.73
C ASP A 158 -3.06 11.04 0.41
N MET A 159 -3.01 11.56 1.64
CA MET A 159 -3.66 10.95 2.80
C MET A 159 -5.20 10.88 2.64
N GLU A 160 -5.79 11.93 2.08
CA GLU A 160 -7.25 12.08 1.91
C GLU A 160 -7.85 11.15 0.85
N LYS A 161 -7.05 10.66 -0.12
CA LYS A 161 -7.51 9.67 -1.13
C LYS A 161 -7.95 8.35 -0.51
N VAL A 162 -7.41 8.00 0.67
CA VAL A 162 -7.66 6.71 1.31
C VAL A 162 -9.15 6.57 1.69
N MET A 163 -9.85 5.68 0.98
CA MET A 163 -11.30 5.44 1.10
C MET A 163 -12.17 6.60 0.60
N ALA A 164 -11.66 7.49 -0.24
CA ALA A 164 -12.39 8.67 -0.72
C ALA A 164 -13.66 8.32 -1.50
N SER A 165 -13.71 7.18 -2.20
CA SER A 165 -14.92 6.75 -2.92
C SER A 165 -16.02 6.18 -2.02
N ASN A 166 -15.81 6.03 -0.72
CA ASN A 166 -16.80 5.49 0.21
C ASN A 166 -17.57 6.61 0.94
N PRO A 167 -18.83 6.90 0.56
CA PRO A 167 -19.59 8.00 1.17
C PRO A 167 -20.03 7.72 2.62
N LYS A 168 -19.87 6.50 3.14
CA LYS A 168 -20.38 6.10 4.46
C LYS A 168 -19.29 6.01 5.53
N ARG A 169 -18.01 6.02 5.14
CA ARG A 169 -16.89 5.78 6.05
C ARG A 169 -15.69 6.62 5.65
N LYS A 170 -14.94 7.06 6.64
CA LYS A 170 -13.67 7.77 6.46
C LYS A 170 -12.51 6.91 6.96
N GLY A 171 -11.43 6.83 6.19
CA GLY A 171 -10.23 6.11 6.58
C GLY A 171 -9.46 6.85 7.69
N MET A 172 -8.74 6.11 8.55
CA MET A 172 -7.92 6.68 9.62
C MET A 172 -6.89 7.69 9.08
N ILE A 173 -6.22 7.36 7.96
CA ILE A 173 -5.23 8.24 7.35
C ILE A 173 -5.86 9.56 6.88
N ALA A 174 -7.08 9.51 6.34
CA ALA A 174 -7.81 10.72 5.95
C ALA A 174 -8.23 11.56 7.17
N VAL A 175 -8.55 10.93 8.32
CA VAL A 175 -8.79 11.65 9.58
C VAL A 175 -7.51 12.29 10.10
N MET A 176 -6.39 11.58 10.09
CA MET A 176 -5.08 12.15 10.45
C MET A 176 -4.76 13.39 9.60
N SER A 177 -5.09 13.39 8.30
CA SER A 177 -4.91 14.58 7.44
C SER A 177 -5.67 15.80 7.95
N GLU A 178 -6.91 15.63 8.42
CA GLU A 178 -7.71 16.73 8.95
C GLU A 178 -7.14 17.28 10.26
N GLU A 179 -6.71 16.39 11.15
CA GLU A 179 -6.06 16.78 12.40
C GLU A 179 -4.77 17.56 12.13
N VAL A 180 -3.92 17.08 11.22
CA VAL A 180 -2.70 17.79 10.79
C VAL A 180 -3.05 19.15 10.20
N ARG A 181 -4.03 19.21 9.29
CA ARG A 181 -4.47 20.45 8.64
C ARG A 181 -4.94 21.49 9.66
N SER A 182 -5.61 21.06 10.73
CA SER A 182 -6.09 21.96 11.78
C SER A 182 -4.97 22.58 12.63
N LYS A 183 -3.78 21.96 12.62
CA LYS A 183 -2.60 22.37 13.40
C LYS A 183 -1.55 23.13 12.56
N LEU A 184 -1.75 23.27 11.25
CA LEU A 184 -0.83 24.00 10.40
C LEU A 184 -0.79 25.50 10.73
N ASP A 185 0.42 26.05 10.70
CA ASP A 185 0.67 27.47 10.91
C ASP A 185 1.07 28.11 9.58
N ASP A 186 0.24 29.03 9.09
CA ASP A 186 0.42 29.75 7.82
C ASP A 186 1.72 30.56 7.76
N GLY A 187 2.35 30.88 8.89
CA GLY A 187 3.64 31.58 8.94
C GLY A 187 4.87 30.68 8.82
N ARG A 188 4.70 29.37 9.04
CA ARG A 188 5.77 28.34 9.10
C ARG A 188 5.23 26.98 8.67
N VAL A 189 4.63 26.92 7.49
CA VAL A 189 3.84 25.76 7.03
C VAL A 189 4.66 24.48 6.97
N ALA A 190 5.94 24.57 6.59
CA ALA A 190 6.80 23.41 6.46
C ALA A 190 7.22 22.83 7.82
N GLU A 191 7.59 23.70 8.77
CA GLU A 191 7.97 23.29 10.13
C GLU A 191 6.76 22.75 10.91
N SER A 192 5.64 23.47 10.87
CA SER A 192 4.39 23.07 11.55
C SER A 192 3.80 21.77 11.00
N PHE A 193 3.96 21.48 9.70
CA PHE A 193 3.60 20.18 9.14
C PHE A 193 4.38 19.03 9.78
N ILE A 194 5.70 19.17 9.94
CA ILE A 194 6.53 18.14 10.57
C ILE A 194 6.15 17.95 12.04
N GLU A 195 5.88 19.04 12.76
CA GLU A 195 5.41 19.00 14.16
C GLU A 195 4.07 18.29 14.30
N ALA A 196 3.08 18.67 13.49
CA ALA A 196 1.75 18.07 13.52
C ALA A 196 1.79 16.58 13.15
N MET A 197 2.58 16.20 12.13
CA MET A 197 2.77 14.80 11.77
C MET A 197 3.48 14.00 12.87
N GLU A 198 4.46 14.59 13.56
CA GLU A 198 5.12 13.93 14.70
C GLU A 198 4.12 13.61 15.81
N GLU A 199 3.27 14.56 16.15
CA GLU A 199 2.22 14.37 17.16
C GLU A 199 1.21 13.30 16.73
N GLU A 200 0.69 13.39 15.50
CA GLU A 200 -0.31 12.43 14.99
C GLU A 200 0.26 11.01 14.85
N ILE A 201 1.51 10.85 14.42
CA ILE A 201 2.14 9.52 14.31
C ILE A 201 2.40 8.95 15.71
N ARG A 202 3.03 9.71 16.62
CA ARG A 202 3.49 9.17 17.89
C ARG A 202 2.39 8.95 18.92
N SER A 203 1.28 9.69 18.81
CA SER A 203 0.08 9.50 19.64
C SER A 203 -0.84 8.38 19.11
N ASN A 204 -0.64 7.94 17.86
CA ASN A 204 -1.47 6.92 17.26
C ASN A 204 -1.31 5.56 17.95
N VAL A 205 -2.45 4.92 18.27
CA VAL A 205 -2.46 3.61 18.96
C VAL A 205 -1.70 2.52 18.19
N TYR A 206 -1.73 2.52 16.85
CA TYR A 206 -1.00 1.53 16.05
C TYR A 206 0.51 1.73 16.12
N TYR A 207 0.98 2.98 16.15
CA TYR A 207 2.39 3.29 16.39
C TYR A 207 2.81 2.80 17.76
N VAL A 208 2.05 3.13 18.81
CA VAL A 208 2.34 2.68 20.18
C VAL A 208 2.38 1.15 20.25
N MET A 209 1.37 0.47 19.71
CA MET A 209 1.30 -1.00 19.75
C MET A 209 2.45 -1.67 18.98
N SER A 210 2.83 -1.13 17.83
CA SER A 210 3.96 -1.62 17.04
C SER A 210 5.28 -1.39 17.76
N ARG A 211 5.46 -0.20 18.34
CA ARG A 211 6.65 0.21 19.09
C ARG A 211 6.88 -0.67 20.32
N GLU A 212 5.81 -0.96 21.06
CA GLU A 212 5.84 -1.83 22.24
C GLU A 212 5.72 -3.34 21.89
N LYS A 213 5.72 -3.68 20.60
CA LYS A 213 5.72 -5.05 20.07
C LYS A 213 4.54 -5.92 20.54
N PHE A 214 3.36 -5.32 20.75
CA PHE A 214 2.14 -6.06 21.12
C PHE A 214 1.70 -7.02 20.00
N CYS A 215 1.75 -6.57 18.75
CA CYS A 215 1.44 -7.37 17.58
C CYS A 215 2.05 -6.73 16.32
N LYS A 216 1.82 -7.36 15.17
CA LYS A 216 2.19 -6.84 13.84
C LYS A 216 0.91 -6.53 13.08
N PHE A 217 0.89 -5.42 12.36
CA PHE A 217 -0.28 -5.00 11.60
C PHE A 217 -0.10 -5.25 10.10
N GLY A 218 -1.18 -5.71 9.49
CA GLY A 218 -1.36 -5.78 8.05
C GLY A 218 -2.53 -4.88 7.63
N ASN A 219 -2.51 -4.39 6.39
CA ASN A 219 -3.63 -3.64 5.82
C ASN A 219 -4.26 -4.44 4.67
N ASP A 220 -5.57 -4.31 4.47
CA ASP A 220 -6.23 -4.92 3.30
C ASP A 220 -6.33 -3.93 2.14
N TYR A 221 -6.26 -2.62 2.41
CA TYR A 221 -6.38 -1.58 1.41
C TYR A 221 -5.07 -1.35 0.63
N ALA A 222 -5.17 -1.13 -0.68
CA ALA A 222 -3.99 -1.03 -1.55
C ALA A 222 -3.40 0.39 -1.67
N ILE A 223 -3.97 1.40 -1.01
CA ILE A 223 -3.46 2.78 -1.01
C ILE A 223 -3.20 3.30 0.41
N GLY A 224 -2.36 4.33 0.53
CA GLY A 224 -2.00 4.94 1.81
C GLY A 224 -0.98 4.17 2.65
N LEU A 225 -0.35 3.14 2.06
CA LEU A 225 0.52 2.21 2.81
C LEU A 225 1.80 2.86 3.31
N ARG A 226 2.32 3.89 2.65
CA ARG A 226 3.51 4.61 3.11
C ARG A 226 3.26 5.31 4.45
N TRP A 227 2.06 5.86 4.64
CA TRP A 227 1.61 6.43 5.91
C TRP A 227 1.46 5.35 6.99
N LEU A 228 0.84 4.22 6.65
CA LEU A 228 0.66 3.09 7.57
C LEU A 228 1.98 2.41 7.95
N ARG A 229 2.95 2.34 7.03
CA ARG A 229 4.29 1.80 7.28
C ARG A 229 4.94 2.53 8.45
N ARG A 230 4.86 3.86 8.47
CA ARG A 230 5.39 4.72 9.54
C ARG A 230 4.73 4.46 10.90
N LEU A 231 3.48 3.97 10.91
CA LEU A 231 2.78 3.52 12.13
C LEU A 231 3.15 2.09 12.56
N GLY A 232 3.92 1.35 11.76
CA GLY A 232 4.33 -0.02 12.04
C GLY A 232 3.50 -1.13 11.41
N TYR A 233 2.76 -0.80 10.35
CA TYR A 233 2.27 -1.83 9.44
C TYR A 233 3.45 -2.43 8.67
N VAL A 234 3.44 -3.76 8.53
CA VAL A 234 4.56 -4.51 7.93
C VAL A 234 4.11 -5.46 6.82
N GLN A 235 2.83 -5.41 6.45
CA GLN A 235 2.22 -6.30 5.47
C GLN A 235 1.00 -5.64 4.83
N VAL A 236 0.70 -6.02 3.58
CA VAL A 236 -0.58 -5.70 2.93
C VAL A 236 -1.16 -6.92 2.24
N SER A 237 -2.48 -7.03 2.27
CA SER A 237 -3.25 -8.20 1.89
C SER A 237 -4.35 -7.81 0.90
N THR A 238 -4.06 -7.70 -0.40
CA THR A 238 -5.11 -7.33 -1.37
C THR A 238 -5.80 -8.54 -2.01
N ASN A 239 -6.83 -8.26 -2.79
CA ASN A 239 -7.47 -9.16 -3.74
C ASN A 239 -7.91 -8.35 -4.98
N PRO A 240 -8.35 -8.99 -6.08
CA PRO A 240 -8.76 -8.25 -7.28
C PRO A 240 -9.87 -7.21 -7.05
N VAL A 241 -10.78 -7.46 -6.10
CA VAL A 241 -11.85 -6.50 -5.75
C VAL A 241 -11.27 -5.25 -5.08
N LEU A 242 -10.34 -5.42 -4.15
CA LEU A 242 -9.66 -4.33 -3.45
C LEU A 242 -8.72 -3.56 -4.39
N ALA A 243 -8.03 -4.27 -5.30
CA ALA A 243 -7.25 -3.63 -6.37
C ALA A 243 -8.15 -2.77 -7.27
N ALA A 244 -9.34 -3.25 -7.64
CA ALA A 244 -10.30 -2.48 -8.44
C ALA A 244 -10.83 -1.24 -7.70
N ILE A 245 -10.91 -1.27 -6.37
CA ILE A 245 -11.26 -0.08 -5.58
C ILE A 245 -10.12 0.95 -5.60
N ALA A 246 -8.85 0.51 -5.58
CA ALA A 246 -7.70 1.41 -5.68
C ALA A 246 -7.74 2.27 -6.94
N TYR A 247 -8.15 1.73 -8.09
CA TYR A 247 -8.32 2.49 -9.33
C TYR A 247 -9.43 3.55 -9.28
N ARG A 248 -10.38 3.45 -8.34
CA ARG A 248 -11.44 4.44 -8.13
C ARG A 248 -10.95 5.57 -7.23
N ASP A 249 -10.21 5.22 -6.18
CA ASP A 249 -9.66 6.18 -5.21
C ASP A 249 -8.43 6.92 -5.76
N ASP A 250 -7.62 6.26 -6.58
CA ASP A 250 -6.46 6.84 -7.27
C ASP A 250 -6.57 6.67 -8.80
N PRO A 251 -7.17 7.65 -9.49
CA PRO A 251 -7.29 7.62 -10.94
C PRO A 251 -5.96 7.58 -11.71
N SER A 252 -4.83 7.94 -11.08
CA SER A 252 -3.51 7.91 -11.74
C SER A 252 -3.06 6.50 -12.11
N LEU A 253 -3.61 5.46 -11.44
CA LEU A 253 -3.36 4.07 -11.78
C LEU A 253 -3.83 3.72 -13.21
N TRP A 254 -4.84 4.42 -13.73
CA TRP A 254 -5.28 4.25 -15.12
C TRP A 254 -4.24 4.73 -16.14
N ASP A 255 -3.47 5.78 -15.81
CA ASP A 255 -2.37 6.23 -16.67
C ASP A 255 -1.25 5.19 -16.70
N LYS A 256 -0.89 4.63 -15.53
CA LYS A 256 0.11 3.55 -15.42
C LYS A 256 -0.32 2.29 -16.17
N LEU A 257 -1.58 1.89 -16.06
CA LEU A 257 -2.13 0.76 -16.81
C LEU A 257 -2.07 1.01 -18.33
N ARG A 258 -2.45 2.21 -18.78
CA ARG A 258 -2.34 2.59 -20.20
C ARG A 258 -0.89 2.51 -20.70
N GLU A 259 0.06 2.94 -19.90
CA GLU A 259 1.48 2.87 -20.25
C GLU A 259 1.98 1.42 -20.34
N TYR A 260 1.61 0.58 -19.35
CA TYR A 260 1.93 -0.84 -19.39
C TYR A 260 1.36 -1.52 -20.64
N LEU A 261 0.07 -1.32 -20.93
CA LEU A 261 -0.58 -1.92 -22.10
C LEU A 261 0.03 -1.47 -23.44
N ARG A 262 0.59 -0.25 -23.52
CA ARG A 262 1.34 0.19 -24.72
C ARG A 262 2.64 -0.58 -24.93
N ARG A 263 3.28 -1.03 -23.85
CA ARG A 263 4.49 -1.86 -23.91
C ARG A 263 4.17 -3.34 -24.12
N HIS A 264 2.92 -3.72 -23.87
CA HIS A 264 2.38 -5.08 -23.98
C HIS A 264 1.20 -5.16 -24.97
N PRO A 265 1.41 -4.80 -26.25
CA PRO A 265 0.34 -4.77 -27.24
C PRO A 265 -0.30 -6.14 -27.46
N GLU A 266 0.43 -7.23 -27.17
CA GLU A 266 -0.11 -8.58 -27.21
C GLU A 266 -1.36 -8.72 -26.33
N LEU A 267 -1.45 -8.01 -25.20
CA LEU A 267 -2.63 -8.07 -24.33
C LEU A 267 -3.88 -7.42 -24.96
N LEU A 268 -3.71 -6.63 -26.03
CA LEU A 268 -4.78 -5.88 -26.69
C LEU A 268 -5.30 -6.56 -27.97
N ASP A 269 -4.64 -7.61 -28.46
CA ASP A 269 -5.02 -8.30 -29.71
C ASP A 269 -6.42 -8.95 -29.64
N ASN A 270 -6.82 -9.44 -28.46
CA ASN A 270 -8.14 -9.99 -28.18
C ASN A 270 -8.49 -9.79 -26.70
N VAL A 271 -9.13 -8.67 -26.39
CA VAL A 271 -9.36 -8.22 -25.00
C VAL A 271 -10.26 -9.17 -24.23
N GLU A 272 -11.28 -9.73 -24.88
CA GLU A 272 -12.24 -10.65 -24.28
C GLU A 272 -11.57 -11.96 -23.86
N GLU A 273 -10.73 -12.55 -24.72
CA GLU A 273 -9.98 -13.77 -24.38
C GLU A 273 -8.86 -13.51 -23.35
N LYS A 274 -8.32 -12.29 -23.30
CA LYS A 274 -7.23 -11.90 -22.40
C LYS A 274 -7.70 -11.16 -21.15
N ALA A 275 -9.00 -11.15 -20.86
CA ALA A 275 -9.58 -10.39 -19.76
C ALA A 275 -8.93 -10.73 -18.40
N ASP A 276 -8.68 -12.02 -18.14
CA ASP A 276 -8.01 -12.48 -16.91
C ASP A 276 -6.56 -11.97 -16.83
N GLU A 277 -5.80 -12.04 -17.94
CA GLU A 277 -4.42 -11.57 -17.99
C GLU A 277 -4.33 -10.04 -17.79
N ILE A 278 -5.26 -9.29 -18.39
CA ILE A 278 -5.37 -7.85 -18.22
C ILE A 278 -5.73 -7.51 -16.76
N ALA A 279 -6.67 -8.24 -16.15
CA ALA A 279 -7.05 -8.05 -14.75
C ALA A 279 -5.89 -8.34 -13.78
N MET A 280 -5.10 -9.38 -14.06
CA MET A 280 -3.89 -9.69 -13.29
C MET A 280 -2.82 -8.61 -13.44
N ALA A 281 -2.60 -8.10 -14.66
CA ALA A 281 -1.67 -6.99 -14.91
C ALA A 281 -2.12 -5.71 -14.18
N ALA A 282 -3.41 -5.36 -14.24
CA ALA A 282 -3.95 -4.24 -13.49
C ALA A 282 -3.79 -4.42 -11.97
N THR A 283 -4.01 -5.64 -11.46
CA THR A 283 -3.77 -5.96 -10.04
C THR A 283 -2.30 -5.79 -9.67
N MET A 284 -1.38 -6.20 -10.52
CA MET A 284 0.07 -6.03 -10.31
C MET A 284 0.46 -4.54 -10.29
N ILE A 285 -0.06 -3.74 -11.21
CA ILE A 285 0.21 -2.29 -11.28
C ILE A 285 -0.30 -1.56 -10.04
N ALA A 286 -1.48 -1.94 -9.53
CA ALA A 286 -2.00 -1.40 -8.28
C ALA A 286 -1.17 -1.79 -7.04
N LEU A 287 -0.41 -2.89 -7.12
CA LEU A 287 0.36 -3.42 -5.99
C LEU A 287 1.85 -3.10 -6.02
N TRP A 288 2.40 -2.73 -7.17
CA TRP A 288 3.81 -2.40 -7.30
C TRP A 288 4.29 -1.33 -6.32
N PRO A 289 3.58 -0.19 -6.20
CA PRO A 289 3.97 0.84 -5.25
C PRO A 289 3.96 0.31 -3.82
N ASN A 290 3.11 -0.67 -3.52
CA ASN A 290 3.02 -1.27 -2.20
C ASN A 290 4.23 -2.14 -1.88
N MET A 291 4.74 -2.86 -2.88
CA MET A 291 5.97 -3.65 -2.72
C MET A 291 7.17 -2.74 -2.52
N GLU A 292 7.26 -1.62 -3.24
CA GLU A 292 8.29 -0.58 -3.06
C GLU A 292 8.21 0.05 -1.66
N VAL A 293 7.01 0.44 -1.20
CA VAL A 293 6.79 1.00 0.15
C VAL A 293 7.32 0.07 1.23
N PHE A 294 7.06 -1.23 1.14
CA PHE A 294 7.52 -2.18 2.14
C PHE A 294 8.93 -2.72 1.89
N ARG A 295 9.58 -2.33 0.79
CA ARG A 295 10.90 -2.85 0.41
C ARG A 295 11.98 -2.60 1.48
N PRO A 296 12.10 -1.41 2.10
CA PRO A 296 13.10 -1.19 3.13
C PRO A 296 12.91 -2.13 4.32
N ILE A 297 11.66 -2.37 4.76
CA ILE A 297 11.35 -3.31 5.85
C ILE A 297 11.70 -4.75 5.45
N ALA A 298 11.42 -5.14 4.20
CA ALA A 298 11.79 -6.46 3.71
C ALA A 298 13.30 -6.69 3.77
N LEU A 299 14.11 -5.73 3.32
CA LEU A 299 15.57 -5.84 3.37
C LEU A 299 16.10 -5.80 4.82
N LEU A 300 15.67 -4.83 5.63
CA LEU A 300 16.12 -4.66 7.02
C LEU A 300 15.76 -5.86 7.91
N SER A 301 14.63 -6.52 7.66
CA SER A 301 14.20 -7.69 8.42
C SER A 301 14.77 -9.01 7.92
N GLY A 302 15.52 -9.00 6.81
CA GLY A 302 15.97 -10.22 6.13
C GLY A 302 14.80 -11.05 5.61
N TYR A 303 13.87 -10.42 4.89
CA TYR A 303 12.67 -11.04 4.32
C TYR A 303 11.78 -11.75 5.36
N LYS A 304 11.70 -11.19 6.59
CA LYS A 304 10.78 -11.66 7.64
C LYS A 304 9.51 -10.79 7.73
N GLU A 305 9.53 -9.63 7.10
CA GLU A 305 8.46 -8.63 7.09
C GLU A 305 8.44 -7.91 5.74
N GLY A 306 7.49 -6.99 5.56
CA GLY A 306 7.41 -6.15 4.37
C GLY A 306 6.81 -6.86 3.16
N PHE A 307 5.92 -7.83 3.36
CA PHE A 307 5.35 -8.62 2.27
C PHE A 307 4.02 -8.10 1.75
N VAL A 308 3.84 -8.18 0.44
CA VAL A 308 2.57 -7.94 -0.24
C VAL A 308 1.94 -9.28 -0.61
N SER A 309 0.75 -9.56 -0.08
CA SER A 309 -0.01 -10.75 -0.46
C SER A 309 -0.80 -10.51 -1.74
N TYR A 310 -0.36 -11.11 -2.83
CA TYR A 310 -0.99 -11.08 -4.15
C TYR A 310 -1.89 -12.30 -4.34
N GLN A 311 -3.17 -12.11 -4.68
CA GLN A 311 -4.06 -13.24 -4.91
C GLN A 311 -3.93 -13.83 -6.31
N LEU A 312 -3.67 -15.14 -6.38
CA LEU A 312 -3.65 -15.87 -7.65
C LEU A 312 -5.04 -15.91 -8.30
N ASN A 313 -5.08 -16.12 -9.61
CA ASN A 313 -6.31 -16.13 -10.38
C ASN A 313 -7.31 -17.17 -9.80
N PRO A 314 -8.47 -16.73 -9.28
CA PRO A 314 -9.44 -17.65 -8.68
C PRO A 314 -10.04 -18.63 -9.69
N ASN A 315 -10.06 -18.30 -11.00
CA ASN A 315 -10.60 -19.16 -12.05
C ASN A 315 -9.78 -20.44 -12.25
N VAL A 316 -8.51 -20.44 -11.86
CA VAL A 316 -7.61 -21.61 -11.95
C VAL A 316 -7.16 -22.12 -10.57
N ALA A 317 -7.85 -21.74 -9.49
CA ALA A 317 -7.49 -22.16 -8.12
C ALA A 317 -7.56 -23.69 -7.90
N GLY A 318 -8.31 -24.41 -8.74
CA GLY A 318 -8.34 -25.87 -8.78
C GLY A 318 -7.24 -26.52 -9.62
N SER A 319 -6.41 -25.74 -10.31
CA SER A 319 -5.35 -26.20 -11.22
C SER A 319 -3.97 -25.88 -10.66
N VAL A 320 -3.19 -26.92 -10.36
CA VAL A 320 -1.79 -26.78 -9.93
C VAL A 320 -0.97 -26.09 -11.02
N GLU A 321 -1.08 -26.56 -12.27
CA GLU A 321 -0.34 -26.01 -13.40
C GLU A 321 -0.72 -24.54 -13.67
N GLY A 322 -2.01 -24.24 -13.72
CA GLY A 322 -2.48 -22.87 -13.98
C GLY A 322 -2.02 -21.89 -12.90
N SER A 323 -2.20 -22.26 -11.62
CA SER A 323 -1.80 -21.41 -10.50
C SER A 323 -0.28 -21.19 -10.44
N LEU A 324 0.52 -22.22 -10.71
CA LEU A 324 1.98 -22.09 -10.71
C LEU A 324 2.49 -21.26 -11.90
N LYS A 325 1.90 -21.43 -13.08
CA LYS A 325 2.23 -20.63 -14.26
C LYS A 325 2.02 -19.14 -13.98
N ASP A 326 0.87 -18.79 -13.41
CA ASP A 326 0.53 -17.42 -13.03
C ASP A 326 1.47 -16.87 -11.97
N ALA A 327 1.70 -17.65 -10.90
CA ALA A 327 2.61 -17.28 -9.82
C ALA A 327 4.03 -16.98 -10.33
N LEU A 328 4.58 -17.86 -11.16
CA LEU A 328 5.94 -17.70 -11.71
C LEU A 328 6.04 -16.52 -12.67
N LYS A 329 5.02 -16.29 -13.52
CA LYS A 329 4.98 -15.12 -14.41
C LYS A 329 5.05 -13.82 -13.61
N ILE A 330 4.23 -13.70 -12.56
CA ILE A 330 4.21 -12.52 -11.69
C ILE A 330 5.52 -12.38 -10.92
N TYR A 331 6.03 -13.48 -10.34
CA TYR A 331 7.24 -13.47 -9.53
C TYR A 331 8.45 -13.00 -10.34
N LEU A 332 8.63 -13.53 -11.55
CA LEU A 332 9.73 -13.14 -12.44
C LEU A 332 9.64 -11.68 -12.89
N ALA A 333 8.44 -11.20 -13.25
CA ALA A 333 8.25 -9.79 -13.57
C ALA A 333 8.58 -8.87 -12.38
N THR A 334 8.21 -9.31 -11.17
CA THR A 334 8.53 -8.61 -9.91
C THR A 334 10.01 -8.60 -9.62
N GLN A 335 10.69 -9.70 -9.91
CA GLN A 335 12.12 -9.82 -9.70
C GLN A 335 12.91 -8.89 -10.63
N GLU A 336 12.53 -8.78 -11.91
CA GLU A 336 13.21 -7.86 -12.83
C GLU A 336 13.12 -6.40 -12.39
N HIS A 337 11.96 -5.94 -11.92
CA HIS A 337 11.85 -4.59 -11.40
C HIS A 337 12.66 -4.37 -10.13
N PHE A 338 12.63 -5.32 -9.19
CA PHE A 338 13.39 -5.14 -7.96
C PHE A 338 14.89 -5.20 -8.17
N LYS A 339 15.41 -5.79 -9.25
CA LYS A 339 16.82 -5.63 -9.60
C LYS A 339 17.17 -4.15 -9.78
N GLU A 340 16.39 -3.44 -10.60
CA GLU A 340 16.63 -2.01 -10.87
C GLU A 340 16.35 -1.14 -9.64
N TYR A 341 15.26 -1.42 -8.92
CA TYR A 341 14.87 -0.66 -7.73
C TYR A 341 15.89 -0.82 -6.59
N ASP A 342 16.34 -2.05 -6.33
CA ASP A 342 17.29 -2.33 -5.26
C ASP A 342 18.69 -1.79 -5.55
N GLU A 343 19.10 -1.69 -6.82
CA GLU A 343 20.36 -1.05 -7.18
C GLU A 343 20.44 0.39 -6.66
N GLN A 344 19.31 1.11 -6.65
CA GLN A 344 19.21 2.45 -6.07
C GLN A 344 19.00 2.37 -4.56
N LEU A 345 17.96 1.66 -4.10
CA LEU A 345 17.61 1.61 -2.67
C LEU A 345 18.80 1.13 -1.83
N ALA A 346 19.35 -0.03 -2.18
CA ALA A 346 20.37 -0.73 -1.41
C ALA A 346 21.81 -0.32 -1.78
N TRP A 347 22.00 0.78 -2.52
CA TRP A 347 23.34 1.25 -2.87
C TRP A 347 24.18 1.47 -1.61
N ARG A 348 25.31 0.76 -1.48
CA ARG A 348 26.16 0.76 -0.28
C ARG A 348 25.44 0.37 1.03
N TRP A 349 24.33 -0.37 0.98
CA TRP A 349 23.79 -1.02 2.18
C TRP A 349 24.72 -2.19 2.56
N PRO A 350 25.08 -2.32 3.85
CA PRO A 350 25.85 -3.46 4.31
C PRO A 350 24.95 -4.70 4.36
N GLU A 351 25.54 -5.88 4.10
CA GLU A 351 24.94 -7.16 4.52
C GLU A 351 23.56 -7.48 3.90
N VAL A 352 23.23 -6.90 2.73
CA VAL A 352 22.03 -7.28 1.98
C VAL A 352 22.37 -8.36 0.95
N GLU A 353 21.81 -9.55 1.15
CA GLU A 353 21.92 -10.68 0.24
C GLU A 353 20.65 -10.80 -0.62
N ASP A 354 20.77 -11.42 -1.81
CA ASP A 354 19.62 -11.74 -2.69
C ASP A 354 18.83 -10.51 -3.19
N LEU A 355 19.54 -9.43 -3.56
CA LEU A 355 18.91 -8.25 -4.20
C LEU A 355 18.11 -8.65 -5.44
N GLY A 356 17.00 -7.95 -5.65
CA GLY A 356 16.02 -8.28 -6.68
C GLY A 356 15.00 -9.33 -6.25
N ARG A 357 15.21 -10.08 -5.16
CA ARG A 357 14.21 -11.06 -4.67
C ARG A 357 12.90 -10.37 -4.32
N PRO A 358 11.75 -10.74 -4.93
CA PRO A 358 10.45 -10.14 -4.62
C PRO A 358 10.02 -10.25 -3.15
N ASN A 359 9.49 -9.17 -2.59
CA ASN A 359 8.77 -9.17 -1.29
C ASN A 359 7.26 -9.42 -1.48
N ILE A 360 6.95 -10.48 -2.22
CA ILE A 360 5.59 -10.94 -2.54
C ILE A 360 5.32 -12.29 -1.87
N VAL A 361 4.07 -12.50 -1.45
CA VAL A 361 3.56 -13.83 -1.12
C VAL A 361 2.29 -14.10 -1.90
N PHE A 362 2.09 -15.33 -2.36
CA PHE A 362 0.91 -15.66 -3.15
C PHE A 362 -0.24 -16.14 -2.28
N LYS A 363 -1.40 -15.50 -2.39
CA LYS A 363 -2.62 -16.02 -1.77
C LYS A 363 -3.15 -17.19 -2.56
N VAL A 364 -3.10 -18.36 -1.93
CA VAL A 364 -3.60 -19.62 -2.47
C VAL A 364 -4.95 -19.92 -1.81
N ALA A 365 -6.00 -20.04 -2.61
CA ALA A 365 -7.33 -20.38 -2.09
C ALA A 365 -7.36 -21.85 -1.65
N GLY A 366 -7.64 -22.11 -0.37
CA GLY A 366 -7.72 -23.44 0.21
C GLY A 366 -8.95 -24.26 -0.22
N SER A 367 -9.66 -23.87 -1.28
CA SER A 367 -10.95 -24.45 -1.68
C SER A 367 -10.86 -25.81 -2.36
N SER A 368 -9.66 -26.30 -2.67
CA SER A 368 -9.46 -27.59 -3.35
C SER A 368 -8.17 -28.31 -2.88
N PRO A 369 -8.05 -29.63 -3.11
CA PRO A 369 -6.81 -30.35 -2.84
C PRO A 369 -5.59 -29.80 -3.59
N ALA A 370 -5.79 -29.13 -4.74
CA ALA A 370 -4.70 -28.51 -5.50
C ALA A 370 -3.95 -27.46 -4.67
N ALA A 371 -4.62 -26.79 -3.74
CA ALA A 371 -4.01 -25.78 -2.87
C ALA A 371 -2.83 -26.33 -2.05
N ILE A 372 -2.89 -27.59 -1.65
CA ILE A 372 -1.82 -28.28 -0.90
C ILE A 372 -0.56 -28.35 -1.76
N GLU A 373 -0.71 -28.78 -3.01
CA GLU A 373 0.40 -28.98 -3.93
C GLU A 373 0.97 -27.64 -4.42
N ILE A 374 0.11 -26.68 -4.76
CA ILE A 374 0.52 -25.31 -5.13
C ILE A 374 1.36 -24.71 -3.99
N THR A 375 0.88 -24.83 -2.75
CA THR A 375 1.58 -24.32 -1.56
C THR A 375 2.94 -24.98 -1.40
N ARG A 376 2.99 -26.31 -1.42
CA ARG A 376 4.23 -27.08 -1.27
C ARG A 376 5.27 -26.70 -2.32
N MET A 377 4.85 -26.54 -3.58
CA MET A 377 5.74 -26.21 -4.69
C MET A 377 6.27 -24.78 -4.59
N LEU A 378 5.42 -23.78 -4.34
CA LEU A 378 5.86 -22.40 -4.17
C LEU A 378 6.87 -22.26 -3.02
N GLU A 379 6.55 -22.85 -1.86
CA GLU A 379 7.41 -22.82 -0.67
C GLU A 379 8.75 -23.52 -0.92
N SER A 380 8.78 -24.59 -1.72
CA SER A 380 10.02 -25.26 -2.11
C SER A 380 10.95 -24.43 -2.99
N MET A 381 10.41 -23.42 -3.67
CA MET A 381 11.15 -22.44 -4.45
C MET A 381 11.56 -21.21 -3.62
N GLY A 382 11.27 -21.21 -2.31
CA GLY A 382 11.46 -20.04 -1.46
C GLY A 382 10.42 -18.93 -1.68
N ILE A 383 9.31 -19.23 -2.36
CA ILE A 383 8.22 -18.27 -2.60
C ILE A 383 7.15 -18.49 -1.53
N GLY A 384 6.93 -17.49 -0.67
CA GLY A 384 5.99 -17.63 0.45
C GLY A 384 4.54 -17.62 0.00
N THR A 385 3.67 -18.30 0.74
CA THR A 385 2.23 -18.28 0.48
C THR A 385 1.42 -17.67 1.62
N ASN A 386 0.30 -17.04 1.26
CA ASN A 386 -0.75 -16.63 2.18
C ASN A 386 -2.03 -17.42 1.90
N ASN A 387 -2.12 -18.63 2.45
CA ASN A 387 -3.28 -19.48 2.24
C ASN A 387 -4.53 -18.82 2.82
N THR A 388 -5.59 -18.76 2.04
CA THR A 388 -6.83 -18.04 2.36
C THR A 388 -8.04 -18.90 2.00
N VAL A 389 -9.26 -18.42 2.25
CA VAL A 389 -10.47 -19.22 2.08
C VAL A 389 -10.38 -20.50 2.93
N THR A 390 -9.79 -20.36 4.13
CA THR A 390 -9.73 -21.42 5.13
C THR A 390 -10.77 -21.18 6.22
N TYR A 391 -11.55 -22.22 6.52
CA TYR A 391 -12.68 -22.14 7.45
C TYR A 391 -12.60 -23.20 8.56
N ALA A 392 -11.79 -24.24 8.37
CA ALA A 392 -11.68 -25.37 9.30
C ALA A 392 -10.23 -25.61 9.72
N VAL A 393 -10.05 -25.99 10.98
CA VAL A 393 -8.74 -26.31 11.57
C VAL A 393 -8.03 -27.42 10.79
N SER A 394 -8.75 -28.42 10.28
CA SER A 394 -8.16 -29.51 9.48
C SER A 394 -7.58 -29.03 8.15
N GLN A 395 -8.25 -28.06 7.51
CA GLN A 395 -7.79 -27.43 6.27
C GLN A 395 -6.51 -26.64 6.52
N GLU A 396 -6.50 -25.80 7.56
CA GLU A 396 -5.32 -25.03 7.97
C GLU A 396 -4.15 -25.94 8.33
N ALA A 397 -4.37 -26.96 9.16
CA ALA A 397 -3.34 -27.89 9.57
C ALA A 397 -2.69 -28.58 8.35
N ARG A 398 -3.48 -28.98 7.34
CA ARG A 398 -2.92 -29.61 6.14
C ARG A 398 -2.10 -28.63 5.28
N LEU A 399 -2.54 -27.38 5.15
CA LEU A 399 -1.82 -26.35 4.40
C LEU A 399 -0.53 -25.92 5.12
N ILE A 400 -0.55 -25.82 6.45
CA ILE A 400 0.65 -25.59 7.28
C ILE A 400 1.67 -26.71 7.08
N LEU A 401 1.23 -27.98 7.09
CA LEU A 401 2.13 -29.10 6.82
C LEU A 401 2.73 -29.02 5.41
N ALA A 402 1.93 -28.67 4.40
CA ALA A 402 2.43 -28.47 3.03
C ALA A 402 3.49 -27.36 2.94
N LYS A 403 3.32 -26.26 3.70
CA LYS A 403 4.33 -25.21 3.83
C LYS A 403 5.61 -25.73 4.43
N MET A 404 5.52 -26.42 5.57
CA MET A 404 6.68 -26.99 6.24
C MET A 404 7.42 -27.98 5.33
N GLU A 405 6.69 -28.82 4.58
CA GLU A 405 7.26 -29.73 3.58
C GLU A 405 8.03 -28.97 2.48
N GLY A 406 7.44 -27.92 1.93
CA GLY A 406 8.07 -27.06 0.91
C GLY A 406 9.28 -26.30 1.45
N MET A 407 9.14 -25.60 2.57
CA MET A 407 10.23 -24.87 3.23
C MET A 407 11.41 -25.79 3.57
N ALA A 408 11.13 -27.02 4.03
CA ALA A 408 12.18 -28.01 4.29
C ALA A 408 12.92 -28.41 3.00
N ALA A 409 12.23 -28.48 1.86
CA ALA A 409 12.87 -28.71 0.57
C ALA A 409 13.73 -27.52 0.12
N ALA A 410 13.23 -26.28 0.29
CA ALA A 410 13.99 -25.06 0.03
C ALA A 410 15.29 -25.02 0.85
N LEU A 411 15.19 -25.26 2.17
CA LEU A 411 16.35 -25.29 3.07
C LEU A 411 17.38 -26.35 2.68
N ARG A 412 16.94 -27.56 2.28
CA ARG A 412 17.86 -28.60 1.78
C ARG A 412 18.63 -28.19 0.53
N SER A 413 18.06 -27.28 -0.26
CA SER A 413 18.69 -26.70 -1.46
C SER A 413 19.47 -25.41 -1.16
N GLY A 414 19.60 -25.00 0.11
CA GLY A 414 20.26 -23.75 0.49
C GLY A 414 19.43 -22.49 0.22
N ILE A 415 18.15 -22.62 -0.14
CA ILE A 415 17.25 -21.51 -0.40
C ILE A 415 16.66 -21.03 0.93
N HIS A 416 16.86 -19.74 1.26
CA HIS A 416 16.24 -19.13 2.43
C HIS A 416 14.71 -19.08 2.25
N PRO A 417 13.90 -19.65 3.15
CA PRO A 417 12.45 -19.59 3.04
C PRO A 417 11.91 -18.16 3.19
N THR A 418 10.83 -17.87 2.48
CA THR A 418 10.08 -16.63 2.66
C THR A 418 9.06 -16.82 3.79
N ARG A 419 8.68 -15.73 4.47
CA ARG A 419 7.61 -15.78 5.47
C ARG A 419 6.26 -16.08 4.82
N SER A 420 5.47 -16.92 5.48
CA SER A 420 4.18 -17.38 4.97
C SER A 420 3.07 -17.21 6.01
N TYR A 421 1.83 -17.13 5.54
CA TYR A 421 0.66 -16.73 6.33
C TYR A 421 -0.51 -17.69 6.12
N GLU A 422 -1.28 -17.98 7.18
CA GLU A 422 -2.58 -18.65 7.07
C GLU A 422 -3.65 -17.63 7.46
N THR A 423 -4.58 -17.37 6.55
CA THR A 423 -5.70 -16.43 6.74
C THR A 423 -6.99 -17.21 6.96
N ASN A 424 -7.36 -17.38 8.23
CA ASN A 424 -8.66 -17.93 8.63
C ASN A 424 -9.78 -16.91 8.37
N MET A 425 -10.89 -17.38 7.83
CA MET A 425 -12.06 -16.55 7.47
C MET A 425 -13.07 -16.45 8.63
N GLY A 426 -12.61 -16.05 9.82
CA GLY A 426 -13.41 -16.07 11.06
C GLY A 426 -14.72 -15.27 10.98
N GLY A 427 -14.70 -14.07 10.39
CA GLY A 427 -15.92 -13.27 10.21
C GLY A 427 -16.97 -13.93 9.31
N ARG A 428 -16.54 -14.60 8.24
CA ARG A 428 -17.47 -15.34 7.35
C ARG A 428 -18.05 -16.57 8.03
N LEU A 429 -17.26 -17.24 8.88
CA LEU A 429 -17.76 -18.33 9.70
C LEU A 429 -18.80 -17.81 10.70
N GLU A 430 -18.53 -16.68 11.35
CA GLU A 430 -19.48 -16.05 12.27
C GLU A 430 -20.79 -15.67 11.55
N ASP A 431 -20.71 -15.06 10.37
CA ASP A 431 -21.88 -14.70 9.57
C ASP A 431 -22.73 -15.95 9.25
N HIS A 432 -22.09 -17.06 8.84
CA HIS A 432 -22.79 -18.32 8.62
C HIS A 432 -23.49 -18.84 9.88
N LEU A 433 -22.80 -18.82 11.02
CA LEU A 433 -23.36 -19.29 12.29
C LEU A 433 -24.56 -18.43 12.73
N ARG A 434 -24.51 -17.11 12.47
CA ARG A 434 -25.64 -16.21 12.71
C ARG A 434 -26.84 -16.59 11.84
N GLU A 435 -26.64 -16.89 10.56
CA GLU A 435 -27.70 -17.36 9.65
C GLU A 435 -28.33 -18.68 10.17
N VAL A 436 -27.51 -19.66 10.55
CA VAL A 436 -27.99 -20.96 11.07
C VAL A 436 -28.81 -20.79 12.35
N VAL A 437 -28.36 -19.93 13.27
CA VAL A 437 -29.10 -19.65 14.51
C VAL A 437 -30.41 -18.91 14.22
N ALA A 438 -30.39 -17.93 13.30
CA ALA A 438 -31.58 -17.21 12.88
C ALA A 438 -32.63 -18.14 12.26
N ALA A 439 -32.22 -19.00 11.32
CA ALA A 439 -33.07 -20.00 10.68
C ALA A 439 -33.70 -20.95 11.71
N ARG A 440 -32.92 -21.41 12.70
CA ARG A 440 -33.45 -22.23 13.81
C ARG A 440 -34.51 -21.49 14.62
N LEU A 441 -34.24 -20.25 15.03
CA LEU A 441 -35.18 -19.44 15.81
C LEU A 441 -36.47 -19.16 15.05
N ILE A 442 -36.36 -18.88 13.74
CA ILE A 442 -37.51 -18.70 12.85
C ILE A 442 -38.32 -20.00 12.79
N ARG A 443 -37.67 -21.15 12.54
CA ARG A 443 -38.33 -22.45 12.48
C ARG A 443 -39.07 -22.78 13.78
N ASP A 444 -38.43 -22.55 14.92
CA ASP A 444 -39.01 -22.77 16.25
C ASP A 444 -40.21 -21.85 16.50
N ALA A 445 -40.13 -20.58 16.11
CA ALA A 445 -41.25 -19.64 16.22
C ALA A 445 -42.41 -20.05 15.32
N LEU A 446 -42.13 -20.34 14.04
CA LEU A 446 -43.11 -20.73 13.04
C LEU A 446 -43.87 -22.01 13.41
N SER A 447 -43.25 -22.94 14.14
CA SER A 447 -43.91 -24.16 14.65
C SER A 447 -45.13 -23.89 15.54
N ARG A 448 -45.26 -22.66 16.07
CA ARG A 448 -46.36 -22.23 16.95
C ARG A 448 -47.54 -21.62 16.20
N PHE A 449 -47.41 -21.40 14.90
CA PHE A 449 -48.43 -20.77 14.07
C PHE A 449 -49.17 -21.79 13.21
N ARG A 450 -50.46 -21.54 12.97
CA ARG A 450 -51.30 -22.38 12.09
C ARG A 450 -51.00 -22.19 10.61
N GLU A 451 -50.53 -20.99 10.23
CA GLU A 451 -50.18 -20.62 8.86
C GLU A 451 -48.71 -20.14 8.78
N PRO A 452 -47.71 -21.02 8.97
CA PRO A 452 -46.29 -20.62 9.07
C PRO A 452 -45.77 -19.78 7.90
N LEU A 453 -46.21 -20.11 6.68
CA LEU A 453 -45.75 -19.44 5.47
C LEU A 453 -46.21 -17.98 5.39
N ARG A 454 -47.43 -17.71 5.87
CA ARG A 454 -48.01 -16.37 5.90
C ARG A 454 -47.29 -15.48 6.92
N GLU A 455 -47.00 -16.03 8.10
CA GLU A 455 -46.25 -15.34 9.15
C GLU A 455 -44.80 -15.05 8.73
N LEU A 456 -44.16 -16.01 8.06
CA LEU A 456 -42.83 -15.80 7.48
C LEU A 456 -42.84 -14.70 6.42
N ALA A 457 -43.85 -14.67 5.55
CA ALA A 457 -44.02 -13.61 4.54
C ALA A 457 -44.16 -12.22 5.18
N GLU A 458 -44.91 -12.11 6.28
CA GLU A 458 -45.05 -10.85 7.02
C GLU A 458 -43.72 -10.40 7.63
N LEU A 459 -42.97 -11.31 8.28
CA LEU A 459 -41.65 -11.02 8.83
C LEU A 459 -40.67 -10.58 7.73
N ALA A 460 -40.62 -11.30 6.62
CA ALA A 460 -39.76 -10.99 5.49
C ALA A 460 -40.07 -9.59 4.92
N GLY A 461 -41.36 -9.23 4.80
CA GLY A 461 -41.79 -7.89 4.41
C GLY A 461 -41.31 -6.79 5.37
N LYS A 462 -41.38 -7.04 6.69
CA LYS A 462 -40.85 -6.10 7.71
C LYS A 462 -39.33 -5.94 7.64
N LEU A 463 -38.61 -6.98 7.19
CA LEU A 463 -37.16 -6.96 6.97
C LEU A 463 -36.78 -6.39 5.59
N GLY A 464 -37.75 -5.94 4.79
CA GLY A 464 -37.51 -5.29 3.50
C GLY A 464 -37.39 -6.25 2.31
N LEU A 465 -37.71 -7.53 2.47
CA LEU A 465 -37.80 -8.47 1.37
C LEU A 465 -39.12 -8.27 0.61
N ASN A 466 -39.05 -8.16 -0.73
CA ASN A 466 -40.24 -7.99 -1.55
C ASN A 466 -40.94 -9.34 -1.80
N VAL A 467 -41.84 -9.72 -0.88
CA VAL A 467 -42.66 -10.93 -1.00
C VAL A 467 -43.97 -10.59 -1.72
N LYS A 468 -44.11 -11.01 -2.98
CA LYS A 468 -45.35 -10.80 -3.77
C LYS A 468 -46.47 -11.75 -3.36
N GLU A 469 -46.14 -13.03 -3.19
CA GLU A 469 -47.07 -14.10 -2.81
C GLU A 469 -46.35 -15.04 -1.82
N PRO A 470 -46.94 -15.37 -0.65
CA PRO A 470 -46.32 -16.26 0.33
C PRO A 470 -45.94 -17.63 -0.25
N GLU A 471 -46.82 -18.21 -1.07
CA GLU A 471 -46.66 -19.52 -1.74
C GLU A 471 -45.72 -19.45 -2.96
N GLY A 472 -45.48 -18.25 -3.48
CA GLY A 472 -44.69 -18.03 -4.69
C GLY A 472 -43.18 -18.23 -4.50
N LEU A 473 -42.46 -17.98 -5.59
CA LEU A 473 -41.00 -17.97 -5.61
C LEU A 473 -40.47 -16.72 -4.89
N TRP A 474 -39.63 -16.93 -3.88
CA TRP A 474 -38.92 -15.85 -3.22
C TRP A 474 -37.54 -15.69 -3.88
N LYS A 475 -37.14 -14.43 -4.07
CA LYS A 475 -35.82 -14.07 -4.59
C LYS A 475 -35.20 -13.03 -3.67
N GLY A 476 -33.97 -13.26 -3.25
CA GLY A 476 -33.23 -12.34 -2.41
C GLY A 476 -31.74 -12.57 -2.51
N ALA A 477 -30.97 -11.53 -2.19
CA ALA A 477 -29.52 -11.66 -2.08
C ALA A 477 -29.16 -12.51 -0.86
N SER A 478 -28.27 -13.48 -1.03
CA SER A 478 -27.64 -14.18 0.08
C SER A 478 -26.62 -13.28 0.79
N GLY A 479 -26.27 -13.64 2.04
CA GLY A 479 -25.08 -13.11 2.71
C GLY A 479 -23.76 -13.42 1.98
N TRP A 480 -23.80 -14.26 0.93
CA TRP A 480 -22.67 -14.75 0.17
C TRP A 480 -22.48 -14.07 -1.19
N GLY A 481 -23.30 -13.05 -1.51
CA GLY A 481 -23.10 -12.21 -2.70
C GLY A 481 -23.66 -12.77 -4.01
N TYR A 482 -24.52 -13.78 -3.94
CA TYR A 482 -25.33 -14.25 -5.07
C TYR A 482 -26.81 -14.32 -4.67
N ASP A 483 -27.71 -14.24 -5.66
CA ASP A 483 -29.15 -14.35 -5.42
C ASP A 483 -29.56 -15.81 -5.17
N ILE A 484 -30.46 -16.01 -4.21
CA ILE A 484 -31.08 -17.29 -3.90
C ILE A 484 -32.53 -17.27 -4.36
N GLU A 485 -32.96 -18.41 -4.91
CA GLU A 485 -34.34 -18.71 -5.23
C GLU A 485 -34.89 -19.72 -4.22
N ALA A 486 -36.00 -19.39 -3.56
CA ALA A 486 -36.62 -20.23 -2.54
C ALA A 486 -38.10 -20.50 -2.86
N ARG A 487 -38.49 -21.79 -2.90
CA ARG A 487 -39.85 -22.22 -3.27
C ARG A 487 -40.57 -22.89 -2.10
N SER A 488 -39.87 -23.76 -1.39
CA SER A 488 -40.39 -24.44 -0.21
C SER A 488 -40.31 -23.55 1.03
N LEU A 489 -41.08 -23.89 2.07
CA LEU A 489 -40.98 -23.21 3.37
C LEU A 489 -39.57 -23.32 3.95
N GLU A 490 -38.91 -24.48 3.78
CA GLU A 490 -37.57 -24.72 4.32
C GLU A 490 -36.49 -23.91 3.60
N GLU A 491 -36.63 -23.66 2.29
CA GLU A 491 -35.73 -22.77 1.55
C GLU A 491 -35.98 -21.28 1.85
N LYS A 492 -37.20 -20.93 2.29
CA LYS A 492 -37.61 -19.55 2.60
C LYS A 492 -37.17 -19.12 4.01
N ILE A 493 -37.00 -20.08 4.91
CA ILE A 493 -36.41 -19.92 6.25
C ILE A 493 -34.90 -19.82 6.09
#